data_AF-A0A414PKJ1-F1
#
_entry.id   AF-A0A414PKJ1-F1
#
_cell.length_a   1.000
_cell.length_b   1.000
_cell.length_c   1.000
_cell.angle_alpha   90.00
_cell.angle_beta   90.00
_cell.angle_gamma   90.00
#
_symmetry.space_group_name_H-M   'P 1'
#
loop_
_entity.id
_entity.type
_entity.pdbx_description
1 polymer ?
#
loop_
_entity_poly.entity_id
_entity_poly.type
_entity_poly.pdbx_seq_one_letter_code
_entity_poly.pdbx_strand_id
1 'polypeptide(L)'
;MSFTVRVKEELLSLKRFEKSELAAIIKMSGSLGISMGGLTLSVTTENAKIARHIYELLHHFYEAKSDIRHHQKTNLKKNRVYTVFLDEKVEEILADLHLADAFFGIETGIDASVLEDEVASRAYLRGAFLSSGSIKDPEKGKYQLEIHSVYTDHAEGIALLMQGFLLDAKTIERKKGVVTYLQRAEDIIDFLIVVEAMQAMQEFESIKVMRETRNDLNRANNAEMANIQRTVTASMKTINNISKIVDTVGLGSLPSDLQEVAYIRMNHPDYSIQQIADSLQQPISKSGVNHRLRKINKIADDLDK
;
A
#
# COMPACT_ATOMS: atom_id res chain seq x y z
N MET A 1 10.35 -1.58 14.48
CA MET A 1 11.15 -1.37 13.25
C MET A 1 10.17 -1.26 12.09
N SER A 2 10.31 -0.30 11.17
CA SER A 2 9.38 -0.19 10.03
C SER A 2 9.64 -1.29 9.00
N PHE A 3 8.63 -1.61 8.18
CA PHE A 3 8.77 -2.61 7.11
C PHE A 3 9.92 -2.26 6.16
N THR A 4 10.06 -0.98 5.78
CA THR A 4 11.20 -0.47 4.99
C THR A 4 12.55 -0.85 5.61
N VAL A 5 12.72 -0.69 6.93
CA VAL A 5 14.00 -0.99 7.58
C VAL A 5 14.28 -2.49 7.53
N ARG A 6 13.27 -3.35 7.74
CA ARG A 6 13.43 -4.81 7.60
C ARG A 6 13.91 -5.20 6.20
N VAL A 7 13.28 -4.65 5.15
CA VAL A 7 13.69 -4.92 3.76
C VAL A 7 15.14 -4.49 3.53
N LYS A 8 15.52 -3.29 3.96
CA LYS A 8 16.91 -2.82 3.81
C LYS A 8 17.89 -3.70 4.59
N GLU A 9 17.55 -4.17 5.78
CA GLU A 9 18.42 -5.07 6.56
C GLU A 9 18.60 -6.44 5.88
N GLU A 10 17.54 -6.99 5.28
CA GLU A 10 17.62 -8.21 4.50
C GLU A 10 18.54 -8.04 3.29
N LEU A 11 18.35 -6.98 2.50
CA LEU A 11 19.17 -6.71 1.32
C LEU A 11 20.66 -6.62 1.65
N LEU A 12 21.00 -5.96 2.76
CA LEU A 12 22.39 -5.84 3.24
C LEU A 12 22.97 -7.18 3.72
N SER A 13 22.13 -8.18 4.01
CA SER A 13 22.57 -9.51 4.43
C SER A 13 22.93 -10.44 3.27
N LEU A 14 22.52 -10.10 2.03
CA LEU A 14 22.77 -10.91 0.83
C LEU A 14 24.27 -11.01 0.47
N LYS A 15 25.10 -10.08 0.96
CA LYS A 15 26.55 -9.98 0.65
C LYS A 15 26.87 -10.06 -0.85
N ARG A 16 25.96 -9.55 -1.68
CA ARG A 16 26.15 -9.45 -3.13
C ARG A 16 26.71 -8.06 -3.43
N PHE A 17 27.89 -8.01 -4.04
CA PHE A 17 28.55 -6.77 -4.39
C PHE A 17 28.50 -6.60 -5.90
N GLU A 18 27.93 -5.48 -6.34
CA GLU A 18 27.78 -5.13 -7.75
C GLU A 18 28.10 -3.65 -7.93
N LYS A 19 28.85 -3.30 -8.99
CA LYS A 19 29.23 -1.90 -9.26
C LYS A 19 27.99 -1.02 -9.47
N SER A 20 26.96 -1.51 -10.15
CA SER A 20 25.73 -0.75 -10.42
C SER A 20 24.94 -0.43 -9.14
N GLU A 21 25.05 -1.25 -8.09
CA GLU A 21 24.49 -0.93 -6.77
C GLU A 21 25.22 0.25 -6.13
N LEU A 22 26.56 0.21 -6.15
CA LEU A 22 27.39 1.29 -5.65
C LEU A 22 27.15 2.59 -6.45
N ALA A 23 27.04 2.49 -7.77
CA ALA A 23 26.74 3.62 -8.66
C ALA A 23 25.42 4.30 -8.28
N ALA A 24 24.34 3.53 -8.11
CA ALA A 24 23.05 4.06 -7.66
C ALA A 24 23.15 4.74 -6.29
N ILE A 25 23.90 4.15 -5.36
CA ILE A 25 24.06 4.73 -4.01
C ILE A 25 24.81 6.06 -4.07
N ILE A 26 25.93 6.12 -4.78
CA ILE A 26 26.74 7.34 -4.92
C ILE A 26 25.94 8.40 -5.67
N LYS A 27 25.23 8.07 -6.76
CA LYS A 27 24.45 9.06 -7.53
C LYS A 27 23.36 9.71 -6.68
N MET A 28 22.75 8.97 -5.76
CA MET A 28 21.59 9.44 -4.99
C MET A 28 21.94 10.07 -3.65
N SER A 29 23.07 9.71 -3.06
CA SER A 29 23.43 10.11 -1.69
C SER A 29 24.87 10.63 -1.57
N GLY A 30 25.60 10.65 -2.68
CA GLY A 30 26.95 11.19 -2.81
C GLY A 30 26.97 12.69 -3.06
N SER A 31 28.06 13.31 -2.64
CA SER A 31 28.40 14.70 -2.94
C SER A 31 29.91 14.82 -3.14
N LEU A 32 30.33 15.62 -4.10
CA LEU A 32 31.74 15.92 -4.33
C LEU A 32 32.18 17.18 -3.59
N GLY A 33 33.40 17.15 -3.10
CA GLY A 33 34.12 18.30 -2.58
C GLY A 33 35.50 18.41 -3.20
N ILE A 34 36.16 19.54 -3.04
CA ILE A 34 37.53 19.76 -3.49
C ILE A 34 38.39 19.99 -2.25
N SER A 35 39.52 19.31 -2.18
CA SER A 35 40.54 19.48 -1.16
C SER A 35 41.89 19.82 -1.79
N MET A 36 42.89 20.14 -0.98
CA MET A 36 44.27 20.36 -1.46
C MET A 36 44.85 19.12 -2.19
N GLY A 37 44.31 17.92 -1.91
CA GLY A 37 44.73 16.66 -2.53
C GLY A 37 43.91 16.23 -3.76
N GLY A 38 42.96 17.06 -4.21
CA GLY A 38 42.07 16.74 -5.34
C GLY A 38 40.61 16.55 -4.93
N LEU A 39 39.87 15.80 -5.74
CA LEU A 39 38.45 15.51 -5.50
C LEU A 39 38.26 14.63 -4.26
N THR A 40 37.19 14.91 -3.53
CA THR A 40 36.72 14.13 -2.37
C THR A 40 35.28 13.71 -2.60
N LEU A 41 34.93 12.51 -2.16
CA LEU A 41 33.57 11.97 -2.24
C LEU A 41 33.02 11.76 -0.82
N SER A 42 31.81 12.23 -0.57
CA SER A 42 31.07 11.99 0.67
C SER A 42 29.73 11.34 0.35
N VAL A 43 29.46 10.15 0.90
CA VAL A 43 28.17 9.47 0.76
C VAL A 43 27.47 9.45 2.11
N THR A 44 26.27 10.02 2.19
CA THR A 44 25.55 10.22 3.46
C THR A 44 24.37 9.27 3.62
N THR A 45 24.15 8.76 4.84
CA THR A 45 23.01 7.90 5.15
C THR A 45 22.63 7.99 6.63
N GLU A 46 21.36 7.76 6.95
CA GLU A 46 20.89 7.67 8.34
C GLU A 46 21.04 6.24 8.92
N ASN A 47 21.49 5.26 8.11
CA ASN A 47 21.64 3.87 8.52
C ASN A 47 23.11 3.44 8.57
N ALA A 48 23.57 3.06 9.78
CA ALA A 48 24.94 2.60 10.01
C ALA A 48 25.33 1.35 9.19
N LYS A 49 24.37 0.44 8.95
CA LYS A 49 24.63 -0.78 8.17
C LYS A 49 24.84 -0.44 6.68
N ILE A 50 24.09 0.54 6.16
CA ILE A 50 24.30 1.03 4.78
C ILE A 50 25.66 1.72 4.68
N ALA A 51 26.04 2.55 5.65
CA ALA A 51 27.36 3.18 5.66
C ALA A 51 28.50 2.14 5.65
N ARG A 52 28.38 1.08 6.44
CA ARG A 52 29.33 -0.03 6.43
C ARG A 52 29.35 -0.76 5.09
N HIS A 53 28.19 -1.03 4.50
CA HIS A 53 28.09 -1.70 3.20
C HIS A 53 28.73 -0.88 2.07
N ILE A 54 28.55 0.45 2.07
CA ILE A 54 29.23 1.34 1.12
C ILE A 54 30.76 1.26 1.29
N TYR A 55 31.26 1.27 2.52
CA TYR A 55 32.68 1.07 2.80
C TYR A 55 33.18 -0.27 2.24
N GLU A 56 32.43 -1.35 2.46
CA GLU A 56 32.77 -2.70 1.97
C GLU A 56 32.77 -2.76 0.43
N LEU A 57 31.81 -2.14 -0.25
CA LEU A 57 31.76 -2.02 -1.71
C LEU A 57 32.97 -1.26 -2.27
N LEU A 58 33.29 -0.10 -1.68
CA LEU A 58 34.45 0.71 -2.09
C LEU A 58 35.76 -0.05 -1.90
N HIS A 59 35.91 -0.74 -0.76
CA HIS A 59 37.09 -1.55 -0.49
C HIS A 59 37.17 -2.77 -1.42
N HIS A 60 36.05 -3.44 -1.69
CA HIS A 60 36.02 -4.63 -2.53
C HIS A 60 36.40 -4.35 -3.99
N PHE A 61 35.87 -3.28 -4.59
CA PHE A 61 36.09 -2.99 -6.01
C PHE A 61 37.35 -2.16 -6.30
N TYR A 62 37.78 -1.33 -5.36
CA TYR A 62 38.84 -0.34 -5.61
C TYR A 62 39.98 -0.39 -4.59
N GLU A 63 39.90 -1.27 -3.59
CA GLU A 63 40.82 -1.31 -2.44
C GLU A 63 40.95 0.04 -1.73
N ALA A 64 39.95 0.92 -1.90
CA ALA A 64 39.95 2.29 -1.40
C ALA A 64 39.56 2.32 0.08
N LYS A 65 40.39 2.96 0.92
CA LYS A 65 40.14 3.12 2.35
C LYS A 65 39.32 4.38 2.59
N SER A 66 38.03 4.20 2.82
CA SER A 66 37.14 5.30 3.19
C SER A 66 36.99 5.44 4.72
N ASP A 67 36.77 6.66 5.18
CA ASP A 67 36.46 6.95 6.58
C ASP A 67 34.95 6.91 6.81
N ILE A 68 34.48 6.22 7.86
CA ILE A 68 33.09 6.35 8.32
C ILE A 68 33.03 7.37 9.46
N ARG A 69 32.56 8.57 9.14
CA ARG A 69 32.31 9.65 10.10
C ARG A 69 30.84 9.64 10.53
N HIS A 70 30.54 10.14 11.72
CA HIS A 70 29.14 10.31 12.13
C HIS A 70 28.95 11.62 12.87
N HIS A 71 27.76 12.20 12.71
CA HIS A 71 27.33 13.35 13.50
C HIS A 71 25.85 13.21 13.88
N GLN A 72 25.41 13.91 14.93
CA GLN A 72 24.00 14.00 15.27
C GLN A 72 23.39 15.23 14.61
N LYS A 73 22.22 15.07 13.98
CA LYS A 73 21.40 16.23 13.60
C LYS A 73 20.90 16.93 14.87
N THR A 74 20.91 18.26 14.86
CA THR A 74 20.39 19.12 15.94
C THR A 74 18.86 19.13 16.05
N ASN A 75 18.16 18.38 15.20
CA ASN A 75 16.69 18.29 15.18
C ASN A 75 16.13 17.43 16.32
N LEU A 76 14.85 17.62 16.64
CA LEU A 76 14.13 16.97 17.75
C LEU A 76 14.25 15.43 17.81
N LYS A 77 14.40 14.76 16.65
CA LYS A 77 14.56 13.30 16.55
C LYS A 77 15.99 12.79 16.80
N LYS A 78 17.00 13.67 16.85
CA LYS A 78 18.44 13.35 17.05
C LYS A 78 18.96 12.19 16.17
N ASN A 79 18.51 12.11 14.92
CA ASN A 79 18.97 11.05 14.00
C ASN A 79 20.48 11.18 13.80
N ARG A 80 21.19 10.06 13.97
CA ARG A 80 22.61 9.94 13.59
C ARG A 80 22.70 9.90 12.07
N VAL A 81 23.59 10.71 11.52
CA VAL A 81 23.96 10.69 10.11
C VAL A 81 25.36 10.12 10.03
N TYR A 82 25.54 9.16 9.14
CA TYR A 82 26.82 8.56 8.83
C TYR A 82 27.26 9.08 7.46
N THR A 83 28.53 9.43 7.36
CA THR A 83 29.16 9.88 6.13
C THR A 83 30.34 8.96 5.85
N VAL A 84 30.27 8.25 4.72
CA VAL A 84 31.41 7.53 4.17
C VAL A 84 32.19 8.53 3.32
N PHE A 85 33.41 8.86 3.75
CA PHE A 85 34.27 9.86 3.15
C PHE A 85 35.46 9.21 2.47
N LEU A 86 35.77 9.65 1.25
CA LEU A 86 36.88 9.16 0.46
C LEU A 86 37.62 10.34 -0.19
N ASP A 87 38.94 10.36 -0.10
CA ASP A 87 39.83 11.38 -0.69
C ASP A 87 40.94 10.78 -1.57
N GLU A 88 40.90 9.46 -1.80
CA GLU A 88 41.77 8.75 -2.73
C GLU A 88 40.96 8.07 -3.84
N LYS A 89 41.53 7.95 -5.05
CA LYS A 89 40.94 7.26 -6.22
C LYS A 89 39.55 7.78 -6.64
N VAL A 90 39.14 8.97 -6.22
CA VAL A 90 37.78 9.49 -6.48
C VAL A 90 37.51 9.62 -7.97
N GLU A 91 38.44 10.20 -8.74
CA GLU A 91 38.30 10.34 -10.20
C GLU A 91 38.18 8.99 -10.91
N GLU A 92 39.02 8.02 -10.54
CA GLU A 92 39.01 6.66 -11.07
C GLU A 92 37.66 5.97 -10.82
N ILE A 93 37.15 6.06 -9.59
CA ILE A 93 35.87 5.46 -9.19
C ILE A 93 34.71 6.12 -9.93
N LEU A 94 34.68 7.45 -10.01
CA LEU A 94 33.62 8.16 -10.72
C LEU A 94 33.63 7.87 -12.23
N ALA A 95 34.80 7.71 -12.83
CA ALA A 95 34.94 7.33 -14.22
C ALA A 95 34.45 5.89 -14.45
N ASP A 96 34.90 4.92 -13.64
CA ASP A 96 34.53 3.50 -13.77
C ASP A 96 33.05 3.23 -13.48
N LEU A 97 32.40 4.03 -12.63
CA LEU A 97 30.96 3.96 -12.36
C LEU A 97 30.11 4.82 -13.32
N HIS A 98 30.73 5.48 -14.30
CA HIS A 98 30.08 6.43 -15.23
C HIS A 98 29.26 7.52 -14.50
N LEU A 99 29.82 8.07 -13.41
CA LEU A 99 29.21 9.11 -12.58
C LEU A 99 29.82 10.49 -12.74
N ALA A 100 30.96 10.63 -13.43
CA ALA A 100 31.63 11.91 -13.63
C ALA A 100 30.65 12.97 -14.17
N ASP A 101 30.01 12.68 -15.31
CA ASP A 101 29.08 13.60 -15.97
C ASP A 101 27.84 13.91 -15.12
N ALA A 102 27.42 12.98 -14.26
CA ALA A 102 26.31 13.21 -13.34
C ALA A 102 26.61 14.27 -12.29
N PHE A 103 27.82 14.27 -11.73
CA PHE A 103 28.21 15.27 -10.73
C PHE A 103 28.54 16.64 -11.32
N PHE A 104 28.93 16.70 -12.59
CA PHE A 104 29.10 17.95 -13.33
C PHE A 104 27.81 18.47 -13.97
N GLY A 105 26.68 17.75 -13.80
CA GLY A 105 25.36 18.16 -14.30
C GLY A 105 25.20 18.02 -15.81
N ILE A 106 26.05 17.23 -16.46
CA ILE A 106 26.06 16.99 -17.90
C ILE A 106 25.07 15.87 -18.24
N GLU A 107 25.08 14.77 -17.48
CA GLU A 107 24.15 13.64 -17.66
C GLU A 107 23.50 13.21 -16.34
N THR A 108 22.21 13.51 -16.18
CA THR A 108 21.51 13.22 -14.91
C THR A 108 20.82 11.85 -14.88
N GLY A 109 20.66 11.18 -16.03
CA GLY A 109 20.00 9.87 -16.17
C GLY A 109 20.79 8.66 -15.67
N ILE A 110 20.25 7.46 -15.87
CA ILE A 110 20.95 6.19 -15.61
C ILE A 110 21.75 5.82 -16.86
N ASP A 111 22.95 5.31 -16.68
CA ASP A 111 23.81 4.81 -17.77
C ASP A 111 23.10 3.70 -18.57
N ALA A 112 23.17 3.76 -19.90
CA ALA A 112 22.47 2.84 -20.79
C ALA A 112 22.88 1.38 -20.59
N SER A 113 24.15 1.11 -20.24
CA SER A 113 24.64 -0.26 -20.00
C SER A 113 23.93 -0.92 -18.80
N VAL A 114 23.45 -0.13 -17.84
CA VAL A 114 22.66 -0.63 -16.71
C VAL A 114 21.28 -1.10 -17.18
N LEU A 115 20.66 -0.43 -18.16
CA LEU A 115 19.36 -0.81 -18.70
C LEU A 115 19.44 -2.05 -19.60
N GLU A 116 20.59 -2.29 -20.22
CA GLU A 116 20.80 -3.40 -21.15
C GLU A 116 21.18 -4.72 -20.46
N ASP A 117 21.71 -4.66 -19.23
CA ASP A 117 22.11 -5.82 -18.44
C ASP A 117 21.17 -6.07 -17.25
N GLU A 118 20.58 -7.27 -17.19
CA GLU A 118 19.60 -7.62 -16.16
C GLU A 118 20.21 -7.63 -14.75
N VAL A 119 21.46 -8.08 -14.60
CA VAL A 119 22.14 -8.15 -13.30
C VAL A 119 22.44 -6.74 -12.78
N ALA A 120 22.96 -5.88 -13.65
CA ALA A 120 23.18 -4.47 -13.39
C ALA A 120 21.87 -3.74 -13.05
N SER A 121 20.80 -3.99 -13.80
CA SER A 121 19.45 -3.45 -13.54
C SER A 121 18.96 -3.81 -12.13
N ARG A 122 19.03 -5.09 -11.74
CA ARG A 122 18.65 -5.56 -10.39
C ARG A 122 19.50 -4.90 -9.31
N ALA A 123 20.81 -4.85 -9.51
CA ALA A 123 21.75 -4.25 -8.59
C ALA A 123 21.51 -2.74 -8.41
N TYR A 124 21.24 -2.03 -9.50
CA TYR A 124 20.94 -0.60 -9.48
C TYR A 124 19.63 -0.32 -8.72
N LEU A 125 18.57 -1.10 -8.97
CA LEU A 125 17.31 -0.99 -8.23
C LEU A 125 17.49 -1.26 -6.73
N ARG A 126 18.32 -2.25 -6.37
CA ARG A 126 18.69 -2.53 -4.97
C ARG A 126 19.41 -1.34 -4.34
N GLY A 127 20.42 -0.78 -5.00
CA GLY A 127 21.16 0.39 -4.54
C GLY A 127 20.28 1.63 -4.38
N ALA A 128 19.41 1.87 -5.36
CA ALA A 128 18.46 2.97 -5.32
C ALA A 128 17.46 2.84 -4.16
N PHE A 129 16.98 1.62 -3.90
CA PHE A 129 16.12 1.34 -2.77
C PHE A 129 16.85 1.52 -1.42
N LEU A 130 18.09 1.02 -1.30
CA LEU A 130 18.90 1.21 -0.10
C LEU A 130 19.10 2.69 0.22
N SER A 131 19.39 3.53 -0.78
CA SER A 131 19.59 4.97 -0.62
C SER A 131 18.33 5.72 -0.22
N SER A 132 17.29 5.72 -1.06
CA SER A 132 16.11 6.58 -0.88
C SER A 132 14.78 5.84 -0.99
N GLY A 133 14.81 4.52 -1.08
CA GLY A 133 13.62 3.67 -1.14
C GLY A 133 12.86 3.60 0.18
N SER A 134 11.54 3.50 0.07
CA SER A 134 10.63 3.22 1.18
C SER A 134 9.44 2.38 0.74
N ILE A 135 8.96 1.53 1.64
CA ILE A 135 7.73 0.77 1.50
C ILE A 135 6.85 1.10 2.70
N LYS A 136 5.63 1.56 2.41
CA LYS A 136 4.63 1.83 3.43
C LYS A 136 4.24 0.52 4.11
N ASP A 137 3.99 0.62 5.41
CA ASP A 137 3.55 -0.51 6.24
C ASP A 137 2.39 -1.27 5.55
N PRO A 138 2.60 -2.53 5.12
CA PRO A 138 1.61 -3.27 4.34
C PRO A 138 0.34 -3.56 5.13
N GLU A 139 0.35 -3.46 6.46
CA GLU A 139 -0.84 -3.58 7.29
C GLU A 139 -1.75 -2.34 7.20
N LYS A 140 -1.24 -1.19 6.73
CA LYS A 140 -1.89 0.11 6.89
C LYS A 140 -2.14 0.84 5.57
N GLY A 141 -3.41 1.20 5.36
CA GLY A 141 -3.83 2.05 4.24
C GLY A 141 -3.52 1.44 2.87
N LYS A 142 -3.30 2.29 1.87
CA LYS A 142 -2.91 1.86 0.53
C LYS A 142 -1.46 1.34 0.51
N TYR A 143 -1.23 0.29 -0.27
CA TYR A 143 0.12 -0.18 -0.61
C TYR A 143 0.87 0.87 -1.40
N GLN A 144 2.16 1.00 -1.11
CA GLN A 144 3.00 2.01 -1.75
C GLN A 144 4.48 1.68 -1.54
N LEU A 145 5.22 1.62 -2.65
CA LEU A 145 6.68 1.69 -2.68
C LEU A 145 7.08 2.98 -3.37
N GLU A 146 8.06 3.69 -2.83
CA GLU A 146 8.60 4.94 -3.40
C GLU A 146 10.13 4.90 -3.41
N ILE A 147 10.75 5.42 -4.47
CA ILE A 147 12.17 5.75 -4.56
C ILE A 147 12.28 7.22 -4.96
N HIS A 148 12.94 8.02 -4.13
CA HIS A 148 13.10 9.46 -4.36
C HIS A 148 14.38 9.75 -5.17
N SER A 149 14.27 10.65 -6.13
CA SER A 149 15.37 11.17 -6.93
C SER A 149 15.36 12.70 -6.95
N VAL A 150 16.53 13.31 -7.06
CA VAL A 150 16.65 14.77 -7.24
C VAL A 150 16.28 15.17 -8.66
N TYR A 151 16.71 14.39 -9.65
CA TYR A 151 16.54 14.68 -11.07
C TYR A 151 15.42 13.85 -11.70
N THR A 152 14.69 14.46 -12.63
CA THR A 152 13.59 13.83 -13.37
C THR A 152 14.10 12.69 -14.24
N ASP A 153 15.14 12.90 -15.05
CA ASP A 153 15.72 11.87 -15.95
C ASP A 153 16.14 10.62 -15.18
N HIS A 154 16.70 10.81 -13.99
CA HIS A 154 17.05 9.69 -13.11
C HIS A 154 15.81 8.95 -12.57
N ALA A 155 14.75 9.66 -12.18
CA ALA A 155 13.51 9.04 -11.73
C ALA A 155 12.83 8.26 -12.86
N GLU A 156 12.84 8.80 -14.07
CA GLU A 156 12.35 8.14 -15.28
C GLU A 156 13.20 6.92 -15.62
N GLY A 157 14.54 7.01 -15.49
CA GLY A 157 15.43 5.87 -15.61
C GLY A 157 15.10 4.75 -14.62
N ILE A 158 14.84 5.08 -13.34
CA ILE A 158 14.40 4.08 -12.36
C ILE A 158 13.06 3.47 -12.77
N ALA A 159 12.13 4.27 -13.30
CA ALA A 159 10.84 3.76 -13.77
C ALA A 159 11.02 2.82 -14.97
N LEU A 160 11.91 3.14 -15.91
CA LEU A 160 12.24 2.28 -17.05
C LEU A 160 12.86 0.95 -16.61
N LEU A 161 13.79 0.97 -15.65
CA LEU A 161 14.35 -0.25 -15.06
C LEU A 161 13.25 -1.12 -14.45
N MET A 162 12.34 -0.53 -13.65
CA MET A 162 11.21 -1.26 -13.07
C MET A 162 10.27 -1.82 -14.14
N GLN A 163 9.97 -1.06 -15.18
CA GLN A 163 9.13 -1.49 -16.31
C GLN A 163 9.76 -2.61 -17.13
N GLY A 164 11.11 -2.66 -17.22
CA GLY A 164 11.85 -3.79 -17.78
C GLY A 164 11.55 -5.12 -17.08
N PHE A 165 11.21 -5.07 -15.79
CA PHE A 165 10.72 -6.22 -14.99
C PHE A 165 9.19 -6.32 -14.94
N LEU A 166 8.47 -5.69 -15.87
CA LEU A 166 7.00 -5.69 -15.97
C LEU A 166 6.28 -5.06 -14.78
N LEU A 167 6.95 -4.18 -14.02
CA LEU A 167 6.35 -3.45 -12.91
C LEU A 167 5.70 -2.15 -13.43
N ASP A 168 4.46 -1.84 -13.04
CA ASP A 168 3.73 -0.60 -13.45
C ASP A 168 4.24 0.64 -12.68
N ALA A 169 5.53 0.94 -12.84
CA ALA A 169 6.19 2.08 -12.22
C ALA A 169 5.81 3.40 -12.88
N LYS A 170 5.56 4.40 -12.03
CA LYS A 170 5.20 5.77 -12.44
C LYS A 170 6.05 6.78 -11.70
N THR A 171 6.21 7.96 -12.30
CA THR A 171 6.90 9.09 -11.67
C THR A 171 5.89 10.15 -11.22
N ILE A 172 6.22 10.88 -10.16
CA ILE A 172 5.45 12.04 -9.69
C ILE A 172 6.38 13.11 -9.13
N GLU A 173 6.17 14.36 -9.55
CA GLU A 173 6.90 15.50 -9.01
C GLU A 173 6.52 15.79 -7.55
N ARG A 174 7.52 16.15 -6.75
CA ARG A 174 7.40 16.58 -5.36
C ARG A 174 8.21 17.86 -5.16
N LYS A 175 8.01 18.53 -4.01
CA LYS A 175 8.70 19.81 -3.69
C LYS A 175 10.23 19.75 -3.74
N LYS A 176 10.85 18.57 -3.67
CA LYS A 176 12.31 18.38 -3.56
C LYS A 176 12.84 17.34 -4.56
N GLY A 177 12.23 17.26 -5.74
CA GLY A 177 12.61 16.31 -6.80
C GLY A 177 11.44 15.45 -7.23
N VAL A 178 11.73 14.25 -7.74
CA VAL A 178 10.76 13.34 -8.35
C VAL A 178 10.76 12.01 -7.61
N VAL A 179 9.60 11.37 -7.52
CA VAL A 179 9.45 10.06 -6.88
C VAL A 179 8.98 9.05 -7.92
N THR A 180 9.70 7.96 -8.05
CA THR A 180 9.25 6.77 -8.76
C THR A 180 8.52 5.86 -7.79
N TYR A 181 7.33 5.37 -8.15
CA TYR A 181 6.47 4.65 -7.22
C TYR A 181 5.72 3.48 -7.85
N LEU A 182 5.35 2.52 -6.99
CA LEU A 182 4.44 1.40 -7.26
C LEU A 182 3.27 1.45 -6.26
N GLN A 183 2.06 1.15 -6.72
CA GLN A 183 0.84 1.18 -5.89
C GLN A 183 0.14 -0.17 -5.76
N ARG A 184 0.39 -1.10 -6.67
CA ARG A 184 -0.23 -2.43 -6.63
C ARG A 184 0.56 -3.33 -5.71
N ALA A 185 -0.14 -4.21 -4.99
CA ALA A 185 0.51 -5.15 -4.09
C ALA A 185 1.41 -6.12 -4.87
N GLU A 186 0.93 -6.56 -6.04
CA GLU A 186 1.62 -7.47 -6.96
C GLU A 186 2.96 -6.86 -7.41
N ASP A 187 2.95 -5.63 -7.93
CA ASP A 187 4.19 -4.99 -8.38
C ASP A 187 5.21 -4.79 -7.24
N ILE A 188 4.74 -4.56 -6.01
CA ILE A 188 5.63 -4.42 -4.84
C ILE A 188 6.23 -5.78 -4.44
N ILE A 189 5.43 -6.86 -4.50
CA ILE A 189 5.90 -8.24 -4.28
C ILE A 189 6.96 -8.58 -5.35
N ASP A 190 6.66 -8.31 -6.62
CA ASP A 190 7.56 -8.57 -7.73
C ASP A 190 8.84 -7.72 -7.63
N PHE A 191 8.75 -6.46 -7.20
CA PHE A 191 9.92 -5.65 -6.90
C PHE A 191 10.81 -6.30 -5.83
N LEU A 192 10.23 -6.82 -4.74
CA LEU A 192 10.98 -7.50 -3.69
C LEU A 192 11.68 -8.76 -4.21
N ILE A 193 11.09 -9.46 -5.18
CA ILE A 193 11.73 -10.58 -5.89
C ILE A 193 12.89 -10.07 -6.75
N VAL A 194 12.69 -8.99 -7.50
CA VAL A 194 13.71 -8.39 -8.38
C VAL A 194 14.97 -8.03 -7.60
N VAL A 195 14.82 -7.42 -6.41
CA VAL A 195 15.94 -7.05 -5.53
C VAL A 195 16.38 -8.16 -4.57
N GLU A 196 15.76 -9.35 -4.63
CA GLU A 196 16.08 -10.54 -3.85
C GLU A 196 15.79 -10.46 -2.34
N ALA A 197 14.83 -9.62 -1.94
CA ALA A 197 14.33 -9.54 -0.56
C ALA A 197 13.21 -10.57 -0.31
N MET A 198 13.57 -11.86 -0.34
CA MET A 198 12.61 -12.98 -0.31
C MET A 198 11.84 -13.15 1.01
N GLN A 199 12.47 -12.86 2.15
CA GLN A 199 11.80 -12.92 3.46
C GLN A 199 10.79 -11.78 3.61
N ALA A 200 11.18 -10.56 3.24
CA ALA A 200 10.27 -9.42 3.19
C ALA A 200 9.12 -9.66 2.21
N MET A 201 9.39 -10.29 1.06
CA MET A 201 8.39 -10.67 0.08
C MET A 201 7.34 -11.62 0.69
N GLN A 202 7.78 -12.71 1.33
CA GLN A 202 6.88 -13.66 2.01
C GLN A 202 6.06 -13.00 3.12
N GLU A 203 6.69 -12.12 3.91
CA GLU A 203 5.98 -11.34 4.94
C GLU A 203 4.90 -10.45 4.32
N PHE A 204 5.22 -9.74 3.24
CA PHE A 204 4.29 -8.87 2.53
C PHE A 204 3.11 -9.65 1.95
N GLU A 205 3.37 -10.79 1.31
CA GLU A 205 2.35 -11.66 0.72
C GLU A 205 1.39 -12.19 1.79
N SER A 206 1.91 -12.69 2.91
CA SER A 206 1.10 -13.15 4.04
C SER A 206 0.18 -12.03 4.57
N ILE A 207 0.72 -10.81 4.73
CA ILE A 207 -0.08 -9.66 5.18
C ILE A 207 -1.17 -9.30 4.16
N LYS A 208 -0.85 -9.35 2.85
CA LYS A 208 -1.81 -9.09 1.78
C LYS A 208 -3.00 -10.05 1.85
N VAL A 209 -2.73 -11.36 1.91
CA VAL A 209 -3.77 -12.41 1.99
C VAL A 209 -4.68 -12.20 3.20
N MET A 210 -4.09 -11.93 4.37
CA MET A 210 -4.86 -11.67 5.59
C MET A 210 -5.72 -10.40 5.49
N ARG A 211 -5.20 -9.33 4.88
CA ARG A 211 -5.95 -8.09 4.66
C ARG A 211 -7.13 -8.29 3.70
N GLU A 212 -6.92 -9.00 2.60
CA GLU A 212 -7.96 -9.28 1.62
C GLU A 212 -9.07 -10.13 2.24
N THR A 213 -8.69 -11.22 2.92
CA THR A 213 -9.64 -12.08 3.65
C THR A 213 -10.46 -11.29 4.67
N ARG A 214 -9.80 -10.44 5.48
CA ARG A 214 -10.50 -9.61 6.46
C ARG A 214 -11.44 -8.60 5.80
N ASN A 215 -11.03 -8.00 4.69
CA ASN A 215 -11.88 -7.06 3.95
C ASN A 215 -13.10 -7.77 3.35
N ASP A 216 -12.95 -8.99 2.85
CA ASP A 216 -14.04 -9.80 2.33
C ASP A 216 -15.05 -10.16 3.42
N LEU A 217 -14.56 -10.63 4.57
CA LEU A 217 -15.41 -10.90 5.73
C LEU A 217 -16.14 -9.65 6.22
N ASN A 218 -15.45 -8.50 6.29
CA ASN A 218 -16.09 -7.24 6.66
C ASN A 218 -17.17 -6.83 5.65
N ARG A 219 -16.91 -7.00 4.35
CA ARG A 219 -17.90 -6.71 3.30
C ARG A 219 -19.12 -7.61 3.41
N ALA A 220 -18.92 -8.91 3.66
CA ALA A 220 -20.00 -9.87 3.86
C ALA A 220 -20.83 -9.54 5.12
N ASN A 221 -20.17 -9.33 6.26
CA ASN A 221 -20.83 -8.98 7.53
C ASN A 221 -21.61 -7.67 7.42
N ASN A 222 -21.05 -6.65 6.75
CA ASN A 222 -21.74 -5.37 6.55
C ASN A 222 -22.99 -5.54 5.67
N ALA A 223 -22.92 -6.36 4.62
CA ALA A 223 -24.07 -6.65 3.77
C ALA A 223 -25.17 -7.40 4.54
N GLU A 224 -24.79 -8.36 5.38
CA GLU A 224 -25.71 -9.12 6.22
C GLU A 224 -26.38 -8.23 7.28
N MET A 225 -25.60 -7.42 8.01
CA MET A 225 -26.13 -6.46 8.98
C MET A 225 -27.07 -5.45 8.34
N ALA A 226 -26.75 -4.94 7.15
CA ALA A 226 -27.64 -4.04 6.41
C ALA A 226 -28.95 -4.74 5.99
N ASN A 227 -28.91 -6.03 5.65
CA ASN A 227 -30.11 -6.81 5.34
C ASN A 227 -30.98 -7.06 6.57
N ILE A 228 -30.38 -7.42 7.69
CA ILE A 228 -31.08 -7.60 8.97
C ILE A 228 -31.72 -6.28 9.39
N GLN A 229 -30.97 -5.18 9.38
CA GLN A 229 -31.47 -3.87 9.77
C GLN A 229 -32.67 -3.44 8.91
N ARG A 230 -32.58 -3.57 7.57
CA ARG A 230 -33.71 -3.28 6.67
C ARG A 230 -34.93 -4.13 6.98
N THR A 231 -34.74 -5.42 7.25
CA THR A 231 -35.82 -6.35 7.56
C THR A 231 -36.50 -5.99 8.88
N VAL A 232 -35.71 -5.71 9.93
CA VAL A 232 -36.21 -5.31 11.25
C VAL A 232 -36.95 -3.99 11.17
N THR A 233 -36.39 -2.97 10.52
CA THR A 233 -37.07 -1.67 10.35
C THR A 233 -38.38 -1.79 9.59
N ALA A 234 -38.43 -2.58 8.51
CA ALA A 234 -39.66 -2.81 7.76
C ALA A 234 -40.72 -3.59 8.57
N SER A 235 -40.30 -4.58 9.35
CA SER A 235 -41.18 -5.33 10.25
C SER A 235 -41.78 -4.40 11.31
N MET A 236 -40.94 -3.64 12.02
CA MET A 236 -41.39 -2.68 13.04
C MET A 236 -42.32 -1.60 12.47
N LYS A 237 -42.02 -1.05 11.29
CA LYS A 237 -42.95 -0.11 10.61
C LYS A 237 -44.31 -0.77 10.39
N THR A 238 -44.31 -2.00 9.89
CA THR A 238 -45.56 -2.72 9.60
C THR A 238 -46.33 -3.03 10.88
N ILE A 239 -45.64 -3.34 11.97
CA ILE A 239 -46.25 -3.58 13.28
C ILE A 239 -46.92 -2.32 13.81
N ASN A 240 -46.21 -1.19 13.79
CA ASN A 240 -46.78 0.09 14.23
C ASN A 240 -48.00 0.49 13.39
N ASN A 241 -47.94 0.25 12.08
CA ASN A 241 -49.04 0.53 11.16
C ASN A 241 -50.27 -0.34 11.44
N ILE A 242 -50.08 -1.63 11.76
CA ILE A 242 -51.19 -2.50 12.17
C ILE A 242 -51.79 -2.01 13.49
N SER A 243 -50.97 -1.70 14.50
CA SER A 243 -51.45 -1.16 15.78
C SER A 243 -52.30 0.09 15.59
N LYS A 244 -51.82 1.03 14.75
CA LYS A 244 -52.55 2.25 14.42
C LYS A 244 -53.93 1.97 13.80
N ILE A 245 -54.02 1.04 12.85
CA ILE A 245 -55.31 0.65 12.24
C ILE A 245 -56.26 0.09 13.30
N VAL A 246 -55.75 -0.77 14.20
CA VAL A 246 -56.53 -1.36 15.31
C VAL A 246 -57.09 -0.25 16.20
N ASP A 247 -56.27 0.74 16.58
CA ASP A 247 -56.66 1.79 17.52
C ASP A 247 -57.62 2.83 16.93
N THR A 248 -57.65 3.00 15.60
CA THR A 248 -58.42 4.07 14.92
C THR A 248 -59.73 3.58 14.32
N VAL A 249 -59.67 2.55 13.48
CA VAL A 249 -60.82 2.06 12.69
C VAL A 249 -61.17 0.60 13.00
N GLY A 250 -60.36 -0.05 13.83
CA GLY A 250 -60.50 -1.45 14.19
C GLY A 250 -60.03 -2.41 13.08
N LEU A 251 -59.47 -3.55 13.48
CA LEU A 251 -58.95 -4.56 12.55
C LEU A 251 -60.04 -5.10 11.60
N GLY A 252 -61.29 -5.14 12.07
CA GLY A 252 -62.45 -5.60 11.31
C GLY A 252 -62.75 -4.79 10.03
N SER A 253 -62.21 -3.57 9.91
CA SER A 253 -62.34 -2.72 8.72
C SER A 253 -61.51 -3.21 7.53
N LEU A 254 -60.48 -4.03 7.76
CA LEU A 254 -59.65 -4.59 6.71
C LEU A 254 -60.36 -5.75 5.99
N PRO A 255 -60.10 -5.99 4.70
CA PRO A 255 -60.46 -7.25 4.04
C PRO A 255 -59.91 -8.48 4.78
N SER A 256 -60.65 -9.60 4.76
CA SER A 256 -60.31 -10.81 5.52
C SER A 256 -58.91 -11.35 5.24
N ASP A 257 -58.45 -11.24 3.99
CA ASP A 257 -57.12 -11.67 3.56
C ASP A 257 -55.99 -10.82 4.16
N LEU A 258 -56.25 -9.54 4.46
CA LEU A 258 -55.32 -8.64 5.15
C LEU A 258 -55.38 -8.82 6.67
N GLN A 259 -56.57 -9.06 7.23
CA GLN A 259 -56.75 -9.30 8.68
C GLN A 259 -55.92 -10.50 9.15
N GLU A 260 -55.96 -11.60 8.40
CA GLU A 260 -55.23 -12.82 8.73
C GLU A 260 -53.71 -12.57 8.82
N VAL A 261 -53.15 -11.85 7.84
CA VAL A 261 -51.73 -11.50 7.80
C VAL A 261 -51.37 -10.51 8.91
N ALA A 262 -52.23 -9.53 9.20
CA ALA A 262 -52.04 -8.57 10.27
C ALA A 262 -52.01 -9.26 11.64
N TYR A 263 -52.93 -10.19 11.88
CA TYR A 263 -53.03 -10.96 13.12
C TYR A 263 -51.77 -11.82 13.35
N ILE A 264 -51.31 -12.56 12.34
CA ILE A 264 -50.09 -13.37 12.46
C ILE A 264 -48.87 -12.47 12.72
N ARG A 265 -48.71 -11.36 11.99
CA ARG A 265 -47.61 -10.42 12.21
C ARG A 265 -47.61 -9.84 13.63
N MET A 266 -48.76 -9.72 14.29
CA MET A 266 -48.88 -9.13 15.63
C MET A 266 -48.60 -10.11 16.74
N ASN A 267 -49.04 -11.35 16.56
CA ASN A 267 -48.74 -12.42 17.52
C ASN A 267 -47.31 -12.96 17.34
N HIS A 268 -46.71 -12.78 16.16
CA HIS A 268 -45.35 -13.23 15.86
C HIS A 268 -44.49 -12.11 15.21
N PRO A 269 -44.06 -11.10 15.97
CA PRO A 269 -43.27 -9.97 15.47
C PRO A 269 -41.95 -10.37 14.79
N ASP A 270 -41.36 -11.47 15.28
CA ASP A 270 -40.07 -12.04 14.89
C ASP A 270 -40.16 -12.93 13.63
N TYR A 271 -41.36 -13.31 13.19
CA TYR A 271 -41.51 -14.16 12.01
C TYR A 271 -41.00 -13.49 10.74
N SER A 272 -40.20 -14.23 9.97
CA SER A 272 -39.91 -13.87 8.59
C SER A 272 -41.19 -13.85 7.75
N ILE A 273 -41.18 -13.16 6.62
CA ILE A 273 -42.32 -13.14 5.68
C ILE A 273 -42.67 -14.56 5.21
N GLN A 274 -41.67 -15.44 5.09
CA GLN A 274 -41.89 -16.85 4.73
C GLN A 274 -42.65 -17.59 5.84
N GLN A 275 -42.22 -17.44 7.09
CA GLN A 275 -42.91 -18.06 8.23
C GLN A 275 -44.36 -17.56 8.37
N ILE A 276 -44.64 -16.28 8.05
CA ILE A 276 -46.03 -15.80 7.98
C ILE A 276 -46.80 -16.51 6.88
N ALA A 277 -46.22 -16.63 5.68
CA ALA A 277 -46.84 -17.33 4.55
C ALA A 277 -47.23 -18.77 4.90
N ASP A 278 -46.33 -19.48 5.59
CA ASP A 278 -46.50 -20.86 5.98
C ASP A 278 -47.50 -21.02 7.16
N SER A 279 -47.76 -19.95 7.92
CA SER A 279 -48.68 -19.94 9.06
C SER A 279 -50.12 -19.56 8.70
N LEU A 280 -50.40 -19.20 7.44
CA LEU A 280 -51.75 -18.89 6.97
C LEU A 280 -52.58 -20.16 6.80
N GLN A 281 -53.90 -20.07 7.00
CA GLN A 281 -54.82 -21.20 6.83
C GLN A 281 -54.78 -21.76 5.40
N GLN A 282 -54.62 -20.88 4.41
CA GLN A 282 -54.25 -21.24 3.06
C GLN A 282 -52.88 -20.64 2.73
N PRO A 283 -51.81 -21.45 2.72
CA PRO A 283 -50.47 -20.96 2.45
C PRO A 283 -50.39 -20.26 1.10
N ILE A 284 -49.73 -19.11 1.09
CA ILE A 284 -49.45 -18.35 -0.13
C ILE A 284 -47.94 -18.12 -0.25
N SER A 285 -47.49 -17.67 -1.42
CA SER A 285 -46.07 -17.36 -1.60
C SER A 285 -45.62 -16.18 -0.71
N LYS A 286 -44.32 -16.15 -0.38
CA LYS A 286 -43.65 -14.99 0.26
C LYS A 286 -44.00 -13.65 -0.40
N SER A 287 -44.10 -13.63 -1.73
CA SER A 287 -44.47 -12.44 -2.50
C SER A 287 -45.92 -12.01 -2.23
N GLY A 288 -46.85 -12.99 -2.14
CA GLY A 288 -48.24 -12.76 -1.78
C GLY A 288 -48.41 -12.10 -0.41
N VAL A 289 -47.71 -12.61 0.62
CA VAL A 289 -47.70 -11.98 1.95
C VAL A 289 -47.12 -10.57 1.91
N ASN A 290 -45.98 -10.39 1.21
CA ASN A 290 -45.37 -9.08 1.04
C ASN A 290 -46.33 -8.06 0.42
N HIS A 291 -47.10 -8.48 -0.58
CA HIS A 291 -48.10 -7.62 -1.21
C HIS A 291 -49.23 -7.22 -0.24
N ARG A 292 -49.69 -8.17 0.59
CA ARG A 292 -50.70 -7.89 1.63
C ARG A 292 -50.17 -6.94 2.71
N LEU A 293 -48.95 -7.15 3.21
CA LEU A 293 -48.29 -6.25 4.17
C LEU A 293 -48.11 -4.83 3.60
N ARG A 294 -47.77 -4.69 2.30
CA ARG A 294 -47.71 -3.38 1.64
C ARG A 294 -49.07 -2.69 1.56
N LYS A 295 -50.15 -3.43 1.29
CA LYS A 295 -51.52 -2.89 1.32
C LYS A 295 -51.89 -2.38 2.71
N ILE A 296 -51.60 -3.16 3.76
CA ILE A 296 -51.81 -2.76 5.15
C ILE A 296 -51.07 -1.47 5.47
N ASN A 297 -49.79 -1.39 5.10
CA ASN A 297 -48.99 -0.17 5.29
C ASN A 297 -49.60 1.04 4.57
N LYS A 298 -50.10 0.86 3.34
CA LYS A 298 -50.76 1.94 2.59
C LYS A 298 -52.04 2.42 3.29
N ILE A 299 -52.86 1.50 3.79
CA ILE A 299 -54.08 1.84 4.53
C ILE A 299 -53.74 2.66 5.77
N ALA A 300 -52.71 2.25 6.53
CA ALA A 300 -52.25 3.00 7.70
C ALA A 300 -51.71 4.40 7.34
N ASP A 301 -50.93 4.51 6.26
CA ASP A 301 -50.39 5.80 5.78
C ASP A 301 -51.53 6.74 5.30
N ASP A 302 -52.62 6.19 4.74
CA ASP A 302 -53.79 6.98 4.32
C ASP A 302 -54.66 7.46 5.50
N LEU A 303 -54.51 6.88 6.70
CA LEU A 303 -55.13 7.40 7.94
C LEU A 303 -54.40 8.62 8.52
N ASP A 304 -53.18 8.94 8.06
CA ASP A 304 -52.45 10.16 8.45
C ASP A 304 -52.82 11.40 7.61
N LYS A 305 -53.62 11.22 6.55
CA LYS A 305 -54.08 12.30 5.66
C LYS A 305 -55.46 12.78 6.06
#